data_AF-A0A1Y4F081-F1
#
_entry.id   AF-A0A1Y4F081-F1
#
_cell.length_a   1.000
_cell.length_b   1.000
_cell.length_c   1.000
_cell.angle_alpha   90.00
_cell.angle_beta   90.00
_cell.angle_gamma   90.00
#
_symmetry.space_group_name_H-M   'P 1'
#
loop_
_entity.id
_entity.type
_entity.pdbx_description
1 polymer ?
#
loop_
_entity_poly.entity_id
_entity_poly.type
_entity_poly.pdbx_seq_one_letter_code
_entity_poly.pdbx_strand_id
1 'polypeptide(L)'
;MKKHRNRWVCFILSILIVSAAALALVFHQNRMEDLYGNGISPISEEQVPDFLAGNPAYAMGVNSKGMPVFEDPDAAFAEATMDFQTGIAAIQEQFDLEPFTPSNWEPCKTYGAQIPTEDETLREECMKVSIFLDFYENSFPNT
;
A
#
# COMPACT_ATOMS: atom_id res chain seq x y z
N MET A 1 35.49 -43.85 12.40
CA MET A 1 35.06 -43.11 11.19
C MET A 1 33.61 -42.56 11.21
N LYS A 2 32.90 -42.49 12.36
CA LYS A 2 31.50 -41.97 12.41
C LYS A 2 31.38 -40.43 12.53
N LYS A 3 32.36 -39.76 13.13
CA LYS A 3 32.31 -38.32 13.48
C LYS A 3 32.28 -37.39 12.25
N HIS A 4 32.96 -37.76 11.17
CA HIS A 4 33.01 -36.95 9.94
C HIS A 4 31.69 -37.06 9.15
N ARG A 5 31.09 -38.26 9.07
CA ARG A 5 29.82 -38.50 8.38
C ARG A 5 28.65 -37.70 8.98
N ASN A 6 28.61 -37.55 10.29
CA ASN A 6 27.57 -36.76 10.96
C ASN A 6 27.69 -35.25 10.70
N ARG A 7 28.91 -34.72 10.52
CA ARG A 7 29.13 -33.30 10.18
C ARG A 7 28.64 -32.95 8.78
N TRP A 8 28.86 -33.84 7.81
CA TRP A 8 28.37 -33.67 6.44
C TRP A 8 26.85 -33.79 6.36
N VAL A 9 26.25 -34.71 7.12
CA VAL A 9 24.79 -34.80 7.23
C VAL A 9 24.20 -33.52 7.83
N CYS A 10 24.77 -32.99 8.92
CA CYS A 10 24.31 -31.71 9.48
C CYS A 10 24.44 -30.56 8.48
N PHE A 11 25.55 -30.49 7.73
CA PHE A 11 25.77 -29.44 6.74
C PHE A 11 24.76 -29.52 5.58
N ILE A 12 24.50 -30.71 5.05
CA ILE A 12 23.48 -30.94 4.02
C ILE A 12 22.09 -30.58 4.56
N LEU A 13 21.77 -30.99 5.78
CA LEU A 13 20.48 -30.67 6.41
C LEU A 13 20.30 -29.16 6.59
N SER A 14 21.34 -28.43 7.00
CA SER A 14 21.31 -26.97 7.12
C SER A 14 21.06 -26.29 5.77
N ILE A 15 21.71 -26.75 4.68
CA ILE A 15 21.46 -26.24 3.34
C ILE A 15 20.01 -26.50 2.92
N LEU A 16 19.50 -27.71 3.16
CA LEU A 16 18.10 -28.05 2.84
C LEU A 16 17.12 -27.14 3.58
N ILE A 17 17.33 -26.88 4.88
CA ILE A 17 16.48 -25.98 5.66
C ILE A 17 16.51 -24.56 5.10
N VAL A 18 17.69 -24.02 4.81
CA VAL A 18 17.83 -22.67 4.23
C VAL A 18 17.17 -22.59 2.86
N SER A 19 17.34 -23.61 2.01
CA SER A 19 16.68 -23.66 0.70
C SER A 19 15.15 -23.74 0.80
N ALA A 20 14.61 -24.52 1.75
CA ALA A 20 13.18 -24.62 1.98
C ALA A 20 12.60 -23.30 2.51
N ALA A 21 13.31 -22.61 3.41
CA ALA A 21 12.92 -21.30 3.90
C ALA A 21 12.94 -20.23 2.78
N ALA A 22 13.98 -20.23 1.94
CA ALA A 22 14.05 -19.33 0.79
C ALA A 22 12.90 -19.60 -0.20
N LEU A 23 12.60 -20.86 -0.50
CA LEU A 23 11.49 -21.24 -1.36
C LEU A 23 10.13 -20.81 -0.77
N ALA A 24 9.92 -21.02 0.53
CA ALA A 24 8.73 -20.55 1.23
C ALA A 24 8.58 -19.02 1.19
N LEU A 25 9.69 -18.28 1.32
CA LEU A 25 9.70 -16.81 1.17
C LEU A 25 9.31 -16.38 -0.25
N VAL A 26 9.85 -17.01 -1.30
CA VAL A 26 9.47 -16.73 -2.69
C VAL A 26 7.99 -17.01 -2.94
N PHE A 27 7.49 -18.16 -2.51
CA PHE A 27 6.05 -18.47 -2.62
C PHE A 27 5.18 -17.47 -1.86
N HIS A 28 5.64 -17.03 -0.69
CA HIS A 28 4.95 -16.01 0.09
C HIS A 28 4.91 -14.69 -0.68
N GLN A 29 6.04 -14.21 -1.20
CA GLN A 29 6.14 -12.96 -1.97
C GLN A 29 5.22 -12.97 -3.18
N ASN A 30 5.30 -14.00 -4.04
CA ASN A 30 4.44 -14.12 -5.22
C ASN A 30 2.95 -14.09 -4.84
N ARG A 31 2.58 -14.80 -3.77
CA ARG A 31 1.21 -14.80 -3.26
C ARG A 31 0.76 -13.41 -2.79
N MET A 32 1.65 -12.60 -2.21
CA MET A 32 1.30 -11.24 -1.79
C MET A 32 1.15 -10.30 -3.00
N GLU A 33 2.03 -10.41 -4.00
CA GLU A 33 1.89 -9.66 -5.26
C GLU A 33 0.58 -9.99 -5.98
N ASP A 34 0.21 -11.27 -6.06
CA ASP A 34 -1.06 -11.70 -6.66
C ASP A 34 -2.29 -11.18 -5.90
N LEU A 35 -2.22 -11.13 -4.57
CA LEU A 35 -3.33 -10.74 -3.71
C LEU A 35 -3.52 -9.22 -3.62
N TYR A 36 -2.44 -8.45 -3.69
CA TYR A 36 -2.44 -7.04 -3.33
C TYR A 36 -1.72 -6.13 -4.31
N GLY A 37 -0.63 -6.60 -4.95
CA GLY A 37 0.26 -5.74 -5.73
C GLY A 37 -0.17 -5.52 -7.18
N ASN A 38 -0.79 -6.51 -7.83
CA ASN A 38 -1.09 -6.43 -9.26
C ASN A 38 -2.57 -6.16 -9.52
N GLY A 39 -2.86 -5.09 -10.26
CA GLY A 39 -4.11 -4.94 -10.99
C GLY A 39 -4.21 -6.03 -12.07
N ILE A 40 -4.85 -7.15 -11.74
CA ILE A 40 -4.96 -8.32 -12.64
C ILE A 40 -6.09 -8.19 -13.66
N SER A 41 -6.92 -7.15 -13.55
CA SER A 41 -8.05 -6.87 -14.42
C SER A 41 -8.34 -5.37 -14.44
N PRO A 42 -8.90 -4.84 -15.54
CA PRO A 42 -9.26 -3.43 -15.62
C PRO A 42 -10.35 -3.10 -14.58
N ILE A 43 -10.22 -1.93 -13.94
CA ILE A 43 -11.28 -1.36 -13.12
C ILE A 43 -12.33 -0.67 -14.01
N SER A 44 -13.59 -0.66 -13.60
CA SER A 44 -14.60 0.15 -14.30
C SER A 44 -14.39 1.62 -13.99
N GLU A 45 -14.50 2.49 -15.00
CA GLU A 45 -14.35 3.95 -14.83
C GLU A 45 -15.26 4.53 -13.74
N GLU A 46 -16.47 3.98 -13.54
CA GLU A 46 -17.42 4.40 -12.49
C GLU A 46 -16.89 4.22 -11.06
N GLN A 47 -15.90 3.34 -10.85
CA GLN A 47 -15.29 3.12 -9.53
C GLN A 47 -14.13 4.08 -9.25
N VAL A 48 -13.66 4.82 -10.26
CA VAL A 48 -12.54 5.76 -10.13
C VAL A 48 -13.10 7.14 -9.76
N PRO A 49 -12.73 7.72 -8.61
CA PRO A 49 -13.11 9.10 -8.30
C PRO A 49 -12.62 10.07 -9.38
N ASP A 50 -13.46 11.02 -9.77
CA ASP A 50 -13.16 12.01 -10.82
C ASP A 50 -11.83 12.76 -10.58
N PHE A 51 -11.48 13.03 -9.32
CA PHE A 51 -10.26 13.75 -8.96
C PHE A 51 -8.97 12.92 -9.12
N LEU A 52 -9.08 11.61 -9.30
CA LEU A 52 -7.98 10.71 -9.62
C LEU A 52 -7.94 10.38 -11.12
N ALA A 53 -9.05 10.58 -11.83
CA ALA A 53 -9.19 10.19 -13.23
C ALA A 53 -8.24 10.98 -14.15
N GLY A 54 -7.62 10.29 -15.10
CA GLY A 54 -6.81 10.92 -16.15
C GLY A 54 -5.35 11.23 -15.77
N ASN A 55 -4.96 11.10 -14.50
CA ASN A 55 -3.54 11.13 -14.12
C ASN A 55 -2.93 9.72 -14.23
N PRO A 56 -1.90 9.50 -15.06
CA PRO A 56 -1.25 8.20 -15.19
C PRO A 56 -0.67 7.65 -13.88
N ALA A 57 -0.29 8.51 -12.93
CA ALA A 57 0.20 8.08 -11.62
C ALA A 57 -0.89 7.40 -10.77
N TYR A 58 -2.16 7.67 -11.07
CA TYR A 58 -3.32 7.05 -10.43
C TYR A 58 -3.97 5.97 -11.30
N ALA A 59 -3.23 5.39 -12.26
CA ALA A 59 -3.69 4.23 -12.99
C ALA A 59 -4.06 3.12 -11.99
N MET A 60 -5.26 2.53 -12.16
CA MET A 60 -5.80 1.54 -11.24
C MET A 60 -6.27 0.30 -11.99
N GLY A 61 -6.18 -0.82 -11.30
CA GLY A 61 -6.79 -2.08 -11.68
C GLY A 61 -7.54 -2.71 -10.51
N VAL A 62 -7.87 -3.98 -10.67
CA VAL A 62 -8.52 -4.80 -9.64
C VAL A 62 -7.59 -5.94 -9.27
N ASN A 63 -7.29 -6.11 -7.98
CA ASN A 63 -6.46 -7.22 -7.49
C ASN A 63 -7.25 -8.54 -7.43
N SER A 64 -6.59 -9.66 -7.11
CA SER A 64 -7.28 -10.97 -7.06
C SER A 64 -8.34 -11.11 -5.95
N LYS A 65 -8.42 -10.14 -5.03
CA LYS A 65 -9.49 -10.04 -4.04
C LYS A 65 -10.69 -9.23 -4.54
N GLY A 66 -10.65 -8.72 -5.78
CA GLY A 66 -11.71 -7.89 -6.34
C GLY A 66 -11.68 -6.44 -5.84
N MET A 67 -10.57 -6.00 -5.24
CA MET A 67 -10.44 -4.66 -4.69
C MET A 67 -9.71 -3.74 -5.68
N PRO A 68 -10.15 -2.48 -5.84
CA PRO A 68 -9.41 -1.44 -6.54
C PRO A 68 -8.01 -1.24 -5.95
N VAL A 69 -6.97 -1.26 -6.79
CA VAL A 69 -5.58 -0.99 -6.41
C VAL A 69 -4.90 -0.11 -7.43
N PHE A 70 -3.91 0.68 -7.00
CA PHE A 70 -3.03 1.38 -7.93
C PHE A 70 -2.12 0.38 -8.64
N GLU A 71 -1.88 0.60 -9.94
CA GLU A 71 -0.93 -0.21 -10.71
C GLU A 71 0.51 0.00 -10.22
N ASP A 72 0.82 1.22 -9.76
CA ASP A 72 2.09 1.57 -9.10
C ASP A 72 1.77 2.40 -7.84
N PRO A 73 1.65 1.74 -6.67
CA PRO A 73 1.34 2.41 -5.40
C PRO A 73 2.40 3.44 -5.00
N ASP A 74 3.68 3.21 -5.31
CA ASP A 74 4.76 4.13 -4.96
C ASP A 74 4.66 5.42 -5.79
N ALA A 75 4.40 5.30 -7.09
CA ALA A 75 4.13 6.45 -7.95
C ALA A 75 2.86 7.20 -7.53
N ALA A 76 1.78 6.49 -7.24
CA ALA A 76 0.53 7.08 -6.77
C ALA A 76 0.73 7.87 -5.46
N PHE A 77 1.49 7.32 -4.50
CA PHE A 77 1.78 7.99 -3.24
C PHE A 77 2.64 9.26 -3.43
N ALA A 78 3.63 9.19 -4.30
CA ALA A 78 4.49 10.33 -4.62
C ALA A 78 3.69 11.48 -5.24
N GLU A 79 2.80 11.17 -6.19
CA GLU A 79 1.92 12.15 -6.82
C GLU A 79 0.93 12.74 -5.81
N ALA A 80 0.28 11.89 -5.01
CA ALA A 80 -0.69 12.33 -3.99
C ALA A 80 -0.08 13.26 -2.94
N THR A 81 1.21 13.08 -2.62
CA THR A 81 1.95 13.97 -1.71
C THR A 81 2.05 15.40 -2.29
N MET A 82 2.08 15.54 -3.61
CA MET A 82 2.07 16.84 -4.30
C MET A 82 0.65 17.37 -4.49
N ASP A 83 -0.24 16.55 -5.07
CA ASP A 83 -1.60 16.96 -5.45
C ASP A 83 -2.48 17.32 -4.24
N PHE A 84 -2.29 16.62 -3.12
CA PHE A 84 -3.09 16.80 -1.91
C PHE A 84 -2.31 17.47 -0.77
N GLN A 85 -1.22 18.18 -1.10
CA GLN A 85 -0.33 18.79 -0.11
C GLN A 85 -1.07 19.67 0.91
N THR A 86 -2.03 20.49 0.46
CA THR A 86 -2.80 21.39 1.34
C THR A 86 -3.63 20.59 2.35
N GLY A 87 -4.40 19.59 1.89
CA GLY A 87 -5.20 18.73 2.75
C GLY A 87 -4.34 17.93 3.73
N ILE A 88 -3.23 17.35 3.25
CA ILE A 88 -2.27 16.62 4.09
C ILE A 88 -1.73 17.54 5.19
N ALA A 89 -1.24 18.73 4.84
CA ALA A 89 -0.68 19.68 5.80
C ALA A 89 -1.71 20.12 6.84
N ALA A 90 -2.95 20.38 6.43
CA ALA A 90 -4.03 20.77 7.33
C ALA A 90 -4.38 19.66 8.33
N ILE A 91 -4.45 18.41 7.87
CA ILE A 91 -4.68 17.25 8.75
C ILE A 91 -3.52 17.10 9.74
N GLN A 92 -2.28 17.19 9.26
CA GLN A 92 -1.10 17.07 10.11
C GLN A 92 -1.03 18.16 11.18
N GLU A 93 -1.30 19.41 10.82
CA GLU A 93 -1.32 20.54 11.75
C GLU A 93 -2.45 20.41 12.79
N GLN A 94 -3.66 20.06 12.34
CA GLN A 94 -4.83 19.97 13.21
C GLN A 94 -4.71 18.88 14.28
N PHE A 95 -3.99 17.79 13.98
CA PHE A 95 -3.88 16.62 14.86
C PHE A 95 -2.45 16.35 15.37
N ASP A 96 -1.50 17.26 15.13
CA ASP A 96 -0.09 17.13 15.53
C ASP A 96 0.54 15.80 15.07
N LEU A 97 0.36 15.49 13.78
CA LEU A 97 0.78 14.21 13.21
C LEU A 97 2.25 14.25 12.75
N GLU A 98 2.89 13.07 12.84
CA GLU A 98 4.17 12.83 12.20
C GLU A 98 4.13 13.04 10.67
N PRO A 99 5.29 13.19 10.00
CA PRO A 99 5.36 13.33 8.55
C PRO A 99 4.59 12.23 7.80
N PHE A 100 3.84 12.67 6.78
CA PHE A 100 3.13 11.79 5.87
C PHE A 100 4.14 10.99 5.03
N THR A 101 4.16 9.67 5.25
CA THR A 101 5.10 8.74 4.61
C THR A 101 4.41 7.41 4.33
N PRO A 102 4.95 6.55 3.44
CA PRO A 102 4.40 5.21 3.20
C PRO A 102 4.28 4.32 4.45
N SER A 103 5.05 4.61 5.51
CA SER A 103 4.97 3.92 6.79
C SER A 103 4.04 4.57 7.82
N ASN A 104 3.50 5.76 7.53
CA ASN A 104 2.73 6.57 8.49
C ASN A 104 1.64 7.40 7.80
N TRP A 105 0.81 6.75 6.98
CA TRP A 105 -0.28 7.41 6.24
C TRP A 105 -1.66 7.19 6.88
N GLU A 106 -1.84 6.13 7.66
CA GLU A 106 -3.12 5.74 8.28
C GLU A 106 -3.78 6.85 9.14
N PRO A 107 -3.03 7.67 9.91
CA PRO A 107 -3.63 8.78 10.64
C PRO A 107 -4.26 9.82 9.70
N CYS A 108 -3.60 10.15 8.58
CA CYS A 108 -4.13 11.09 7.60
C CYS A 108 -5.41 10.57 6.93
N LYS A 109 -5.51 9.26 6.68
CA LYS A 109 -6.74 8.62 6.22
C LYS A 109 -7.88 8.85 7.22
N THR A 110 -7.64 8.45 8.47
CA THR A 110 -8.68 8.50 9.51
C THR A 110 -9.16 9.91 9.79
N TYR A 111 -8.23 10.86 9.90
CA TYR A 111 -8.52 12.23 10.29
C TYR A 111 -8.93 13.13 9.12
N GLY A 112 -8.55 12.82 7.89
CA GLY A 112 -8.99 13.56 6.70
C GLY A 112 -10.51 13.55 6.55
N ALA A 113 -11.15 12.42 6.81
CA ALA A 113 -12.61 12.29 6.82
C ALA A 113 -13.29 12.96 8.04
N GLN A 114 -12.53 13.30 9.10
CA GLN A 114 -13.05 13.74 10.40
C GLN A 114 -12.58 15.16 10.78
N ILE A 115 -12.02 15.92 9.85
CA ILE A 115 -11.42 17.21 10.17
C ILE A 115 -12.47 18.21 10.71
N PRO A 116 -12.26 18.82 11.90
CA PRO A 116 -13.20 19.74 12.52
C PRO A 116 -13.03 21.17 11.99
N THR A 117 -13.31 21.37 10.70
CA THR A 117 -13.29 22.70 10.06
C THR A 117 -14.69 23.11 9.61
N GLU A 118 -14.95 24.42 9.56
CA GLU A 118 -16.15 25.03 8.94
C GLU A 118 -15.89 25.43 7.47
N ASP A 119 -14.64 25.41 7.01
CA ASP A 119 -14.26 25.67 5.61
C ASP A 119 -14.55 24.43 4.76
N GLU A 120 -15.57 24.52 3.90
CA GLU A 120 -15.98 23.41 3.01
C GLU A 120 -14.88 23.04 2.02
N THR A 121 -14.15 24.02 1.48
CA THR A 121 -13.08 23.76 0.51
C THR A 121 -11.98 22.94 1.18
N LEU A 122 -11.58 23.34 2.38
CA LEU A 122 -10.57 22.61 3.16
C LEU A 122 -11.06 21.21 3.53
N ARG A 123 -12.34 21.07 3.88
CA ARG A 123 -12.94 19.78 4.21
C ARG A 123 -12.92 18.83 3.00
N GLU A 124 -13.24 19.34 1.81
CA GLU A 124 -13.15 18.58 0.56
C GLU A 124 -11.72 18.13 0.24
N GLU A 125 -10.72 19.01 0.43
CA GLU A 125 -9.31 18.64 0.25
C GLU A 125 -8.87 17.54 1.21
N CYS A 126 -9.26 17.62 2.48
CA CYS A 126 -8.95 16.60 3.48
C CYS A 126 -9.70 15.28 3.21
N MET A 127 -10.94 15.36 2.72
CA MET A 127 -11.71 14.20 2.31
C MET A 127 -11.05 13.47 1.13
N LYS A 128 -10.51 14.21 0.14
CA LYS A 128 -9.78 13.62 -1.00
C LYS A 128 -8.56 12.84 -0.53
N VAL A 129 -7.83 13.31 0.48
CA VAL A 129 -6.72 12.56 1.11
C VAL A 129 -7.22 11.23 1.67
N SER A 130 -8.32 11.24 2.43
CA SER A 130 -8.91 10.01 2.98
C SER A 130 -9.32 9.03 1.88
N ILE A 131 -10.03 9.52 0.85
CA ILE A 131 -10.51 8.68 -0.25
C ILE A 131 -9.32 8.09 -1.02
N PHE A 132 -8.30 8.88 -1.35
CA PHE A 132 -7.08 8.36 -1.97
C PHE A 132 -6.47 7.22 -1.15
N LEU A 133 -6.39 7.39 0.17
CA LEU A 133 -5.81 6.40 1.07
C LEU A 133 -6.67 5.13 1.22
N ASP A 134 -7.98 5.18 0.98
CA ASP A 134 -8.82 3.98 0.88
C ASP A 134 -8.40 3.08 -0.29
N PHE A 135 -8.05 3.67 -1.44
CA PHE A 135 -7.53 2.93 -2.58
C PHE A 135 -6.08 2.48 -2.34
N TYR A 136 -5.26 3.34 -1.75
CA TYR A 136 -3.85 3.04 -1.46
C TYR A 136 -3.72 1.82 -0.54
N GLU A 137 -4.52 1.76 0.52
CA GLU A 137 -4.55 0.66 1.50
C GLU A 137 -4.72 -0.72 0.85
N ASN A 138 -5.55 -0.82 -0.19
CA ASN A 138 -5.83 -2.09 -0.86
C ASN A 138 -4.60 -2.72 -1.54
N SER A 139 -3.55 -1.93 -1.75
CA SER A 139 -2.27 -2.37 -2.30
C SER A 139 -1.42 -3.13 -1.28
N PHE A 140 -1.85 -3.16 -0.02
CA PHE A 140 -1.12 -3.77 1.08
C PHE A 140 -1.93 -4.85 1.78
N PRO A 141 -1.25 -5.80 2.44
CA PRO A 141 -1.93 -6.79 3.25
C PRO A 141 -2.54 -6.14 4.49
N ASN A 142 -3.82 -6.38 4.74
CA ASN A 142 -4.43 -6.05 6.04
C ASN A 142 -3.58 -6.75 7.13
N THR A 143 -2.97 -5.97 8.02
CA THR A 143 -2.13 -6.48 9.11
C THR A 143 -2.96 -6.97 10.30
#